data_AF-A0A931XYH7-F1
#
_entry.id   AF-A0A931XYH7-F1
#
_cell.length_a   1.000
_cell.length_b   1.000
_cell.length_c   1.000
_cell.angle_alpha   90.00
_cell.angle_beta   90.00
_cell.angle_gamma   90.00
#
_symmetry.space_group_name_H-M   'P 1'
#
loop_
_entity.id
_entity.type
_entity.pdbx_description
1 polymer ?
#
loop_
_entity_poly.entity_id
_entity_poly.type
_entity_poly.pdbx_seq_one_letter_code
_entity_poly.pdbx_strand_id
1 'polypeptide(L)'
;MSARADVLTAALVLRRAETSRNRNFLLHATPEAAEARKRAARIRGIVRQITGLFGPARDVTAERVPASAPGEIRLRYALTRIALVRETRLPLSDLSVLRVALARAGARLLPAPLLARDEDRARVDALLSELDAATAPEPAH
;
A
#
# COMPACT_ATOMS: atom_id res chain seq x y z
N MET A 1 13.27 0.76 -8.71
CA MET A 1 11.80 0.59 -8.77
C MET A 1 11.24 1.67 -9.68
N SER A 2 10.30 1.36 -10.57
CA SER A 2 9.70 2.37 -11.46
C SER A 2 8.72 3.24 -10.67
N ALA A 3 8.95 4.57 -10.65
CA ALA A 3 8.07 5.54 -9.99
C ALA A 3 6.60 5.36 -10.39
N ARG A 4 6.36 4.97 -11.65
CA ARG A 4 5.03 4.71 -12.19
C ARG A 4 4.31 3.56 -11.48
N ALA A 5 5.01 2.47 -11.11
CA ALA A 5 4.39 1.36 -10.39
C ALA A 5 3.99 1.75 -8.96
N ASP A 6 4.74 2.66 -8.32
CA ASP A 6 4.43 3.17 -6.98
C ASP A 6 3.18 4.06 -7.00
N VAL A 7 3.09 4.96 -7.99
CA VAL A 7 1.92 5.81 -8.24
C VAL A 7 0.65 4.97 -8.42
N LEU A 8 0.70 3.98 -9.32
CA LEU A 8 -0.46 3.12 -9.60
C LEU A 8 -0.82 2.26 -8.36
N THR A 9 0.17 1.82 -7.58
CA THR A 9 -0.08 1.06 -6.35
C THR A 9 -0.82 1.93 -5.31
N ALA A 10 -0.34 3.15 -5.08
CA ALA A 10 -0.97 4.09 -4.14
C ALA A 10 -2.43 4.38 -4.53
N ALA A 11 -2.68 4.65 -5.81
CA ALA A 11 -4.03 4.89 -6.33
C ALA A 11 -4.96 3.67 -6.17
N LEU A 12 -4.49 2.47 -6.52
CA LEU A 12 -5.26 1.23 -6.40
C LEU A 12 -5.58 0.83 -4.95
N VAL A 13 -4.77 1.26 -3.98
CA VAL A 13 -5.02 1.04 -2.57
C VAL A 13 -5.96 2.10 -2.00
N LEU A 14 -5.73 3.38 -2.32
CA LEU A 14 -6.29 4.52 -1.58
C LEU A 14 -7.47 5.21 -2.29
N ARG A 15 -7.63 5.07 -3.61
CA ARG A 15 -8.65 5.75 -4.45
C ARG A 15 -9.55 4.77 -5.20
N ARG A 16 -9.78 3.57 -4.65
CA ARG A 16 -10.52 2.47 -5.31
C ARG A 16 -11.89 2.86 -5.89
N ALA A 17 -12.60 3.80 -5.26
CA ALA A 17 -13.91 4.26 -5.72
C ALA A 17 -13.83 5.21 -6.93
N GLU A 18 -12.72 5.94 -7.07
CA GLU A 18 -12.48 6.90 -8.16
C GLU A 18 -11.83 6.24 -9.38
N THR A 19 -11.27 5.04 -9.20
CA THR A 19 -10.74 4.22 -10.29
C THR A 19 -11.88 3.53 -11.07
N SER A 20 -12.61 4.29 -11.89
CA SER A 20 -13.48 3.70 -12.92
C SER A 20 -12.62 3.06 -14.02
N ARG A 21 -13.11 1.98 -14.65
CA ARG A 21 -12.39 1.24 -15.71
C ARG A 21 -12.02 2.13 -16.91
N ASN A 22 -12.83 3.15 -17.21
CA ASN A 22 -12.64 4.02 -18.38
C ASN A 22 -11.60 5.13 -18.16
N ARG A 23 -11.44 5.63 -16.92
CA ARG A 23 -10.51 6.73 -16.64
C ARG A 23 -9.05 6.27 -16.50
N ASN A 24 -8.83 4.96 -16.37
CA ASN A 24 -7.53 4.39 -16.07
C ASN A 24 -7.22 3.16 -16.94
N PHE A 25 -7.45 3.22 -18.25
CA PHE A 25 -6.97 2.18 -19.18
C PHE A 25 -5.48 1.83 -18.97
N LEU A 26 -4.68 2.84 -18.60
CA LEU A 26 -3.27 2.73 -18.21
C LEU A 26 -3.02 1.83 -16.98
N LEU A 27 -3.99 1.68 -16.05
CA LEU A 27 -3.91 0.75 -14.91
C LEU A 27 -4.06 -0.73 -15.31
N HIS A 28 -4.35 -1.01 -16.58
CA HIS A 28 -4.58 -2.36 -17.08
C HIS A 28 -3.69 -2.76 -18.26
N ALA A 29 -3.12 -1.79 -18.97
CA ALA A 29 -2.44 -2.02 -20.25
C ALA A 29 -0.96 -2.41 -20.17
N THR A 30 -0.24 -2.15 -19.06
CA THR A 30 1.22 -2.34 -19.00
C THR A 30 1.69 -3.36 -17.94
N PRO A 31 2.90 -3.95 -18.08
CA PRO A 31 3.51 -4.79 -17.05
C PRO A 31 3.65 -4.09 -15.69
N GLU A 32 3.97 -2.80 -15.66
CA GLU A 32 4.05 -2.01 -14.42
C GLU A 32 2.71 -1.96 -13.72
N ALA A 33 1.63 -1.85 -14.49
CA ALA A 33 0.29 -1.85 -13.95
C ALA A 33 -0.09 -3.24 -13.39
N ALA A 34 0.38 -4.32 -14.01
CA ALA A 34 0.22 -5.68 -13.47
C ALA A 34 0.93 -5.84 -12.12
N GLU A 35 2.16 -5.36 -12.00
CA GLU A 35 2.89 -5.35 -10.73
C GLU A 35 2.22 -4.48 -9.68
N ALA A 36 1.75 -3.28 -10.06
CA ALA A 36 1.00 -2.41 -9.16
C ALA A 36 -0.28 -3.09 -8.64
N ARG A 37 -1.01 -3.84 -9.48
CA ARG A 37 -2.19 -4.62 -9.05
C ARG A 37 -1.81 -5.70 -8.04
N LYS A 38 -0.72 -6.44 -8.27
CA LYS A 38 -0.22 -7.47 -7.33
C LYS A 38 0.14 -6.84 -5.98
N ARG A 39 0.88 -5.73 -5.99
CA ARG A 39 1.27 -4.98 -4.79
C ARG A 39 0.05 -4.43 -4.05
N ALA A 40 -0.87 -3.78 -4.76
CA ALA A 40 -2.10 -3.24 -4.18
C ALA A 40 -3.01 -4.34 -3.63
N ALA A 41 -3.09 -5.50 -4.27
CA ALA A 41 -3.82 -6.66 -3.73
C ALA A 41 -3.18 -7.16 -2.43
N ARG A 42 -1.85 -7.25 -2.38
CA ARG A 42 -1.09 -7.62 -1.17
C ARG A 42 -1.37 -6.63 -0.02
N ILE A 43 -1.19 -5.33 -0.25
CA ILE A 43 -1.41 -4.28 0.76
C ILE A 43 -2.84 -4.33 1.28
N ARG A 44 -3.85 -4.39 0.40
CA ARG A 44 -5.25 -4.48 0.83
C ARG A 44 -5.55 -5.75 1.62
N GLY A 45 -4.94 -6.87 1.24
CA GLY A 45 -5.02 -8.13 1.99
C GLY A 45 -4.50 -7.97 3.41
N ILE A 46 -3.31 -7.38 3.56
CA ILE A 46 -2.69 -7.08 4.85
C ILE A 46 -3.58 -6.14 5.68
N VAL A 47 -4.05 -5.03 5.10
CA VAL A 47 -4.93 -4.08 5.79
C VAL A 47 -6.16 -4.80 6.33
N ARG A 48 -6.89 -5.55 5.49
CA ARG A 48 -8.07 -6.31 5.92
C ARG A 48 -7.76 -7.31 7.02
N GLN A 49 -6.63 -8.00 6.93
CA GLN A 49 -6.20 -8.99 7.90
C GLN A 49 -5.88 -8.35 9.26
N ILE A 50 -5.15 -7.23 9.26
CA ILE A 50 -4.80 -6.49 10.47
C ILE A 50 -6.04 -5.84 11.11
N THR A 51 -6.93 -5.26 10.30
CA THR A 51 -8.08 -4.47 10.78
C THR A 51 -9.26 -5.32 11.21
N GLY A 52 -9.27 -6.64 10.99
CA GLY A 52 -10.27 -7.50 11.62
C GLY A 52 -10.96 -8.55 10.77
N LEU A 53 -10.53 -8.82 9.53
CA LEU A 53 -11.15 -9.87 8.69
C LEU A 53 -11.25 -11.21 9.43
N PHE A 54 -10.29 -11.52 10.30
CA PHE A 54 -10.24 -12.71 11.14
C PHE A 54 -10.14 -12.36 12.63
N GLY A 55 -10.75 -11.24 13.05
CA GLY A 55 -10.48 -10.59 14.34
C GLY A 55 -9.21 -9.74 14.33
N PRO A 56 -8.96 -8.93 15.37
CA PRO A 56 -7.77 -8.09 15.43
C PRO A 56 -6.52 -8.96 15.35
N ALA A 57 -5.55 -8.57 14.53
CA ALA A 57 -4.26 -9.26 14.49
C ALA A 57 -3.51 -9.10 15.82
N ARG A 58 -2.71 -10.10 16.16
CA ARG A 58 -1.81 -10.11 17.33
C ARG A 58 -0.37 -10.19 16.88
N ASP A 59 0.56 -9.89 17.80
CA ASP A 59 2.00 -10.02 17.59
C ASP A 59 2.48 -9.36 16.30
N VAL A 60 1.92 -8.19 16.01
CA VAL A 60 2.26 -7.43 14.81
C VAL A 60 3.65 -6.83 15.01
N THR A 61 4.62 -7.23 14.19
CA THR A 61 5.98 -6.70 14.19
C THR A 61 6.38 -6.26 12.79
N ALA A 62 7.18 -5.21 12.72
CA ALA A 62 7.70 -4.68 11.45
C ALA A 62 9.15 -4.24 11.66
N GLU A 63 10.07 -4.94 11.00
CA GLU A 63 11.51 -4.81 11.18
C GLU A 63 12.20 -4.57 9.84
N ARG A 64 13.27 -3.79 9.83
CA ARG A 64 14.10 -3.65 8.62
C ARG A 64 14.82 -4.97 8.37
N VAL A 65 14.82 -5.42 7.11
CA VAL A 65 15.61 -6.58 6.72
C VAL A 65 17.10 -6.20 6.78
N PRO A 66 17.99 -7.08 7.31
CA PRO A 66 19.43 -6.83 7.34
C PRO A 66 20.03 -6.59 5.94
N ALA A 67 21.27 -6.10 5.92
CA ALA A 67 21.98 -5.49 4.78
C ALA A 67 22.02 -6.26 3.45
N SER A 68 21.57 -7.52 3.37
CA SER A 68 21.45 -8.29 2.13
C SER A 68 20.27 -7.86 1.24
N ALA A 69 19.31 -7.08 1.76
CA ALA A 69 18.22 -6.49 0.98
C ALA A 69 17.85 -5.09 1.52
N PRO A 70 18.72 -4.07 1.31
CA PRO A 70 18.47 -2.72 1.79
C PRO A 70 17.19 -2.16 1.13
N GLY A 71 16.27 -1.65 1.95
CA GLY A 71 15.04 -1.03 1.47
C GLY A 71 13.76 -1.87 1.59
N GLU A 72 13.81 -2.98 2.33
CA GLU A 72 12.61 -3.76 2.68
C GLU A 72 12.33 -3.78 4.19
N ILE A 73 11.06 -3.88 4.53
CA ILE A 73 10.58 -4.26 5.86
C ILE A 73 10.04 -5.70 5.81
N ARG A 74 10.42 -6.49 6.82
CA ARG A 74 9.76 -7.72 7.19
C ARG A 74 8.58 -7.39 8.11
N LEU A 75 7.38 -7.71 7.66
CA LEU A 75 6.14 -7.61 8.42
C LEU A 75 5.71 -9.01 8.86
N ARG A 76 5.48 -9.19 10.17
CA ARG A 76 4.95 -10.42 10.76
C ARG A 76 3.74 -10.11 11.63
N TYR A 77 2.73 -10.97 11.60
CA TYR A 77 1.53 -10.86 12.45
C TYR A 77 0.80 -12.20 12.54
N ALA A 78 0.06 -12.39 13.63
CA ALA A 78 -0.78 -13.56 13.86
C ALA A 78 -2.27 -13.24 13.63
N LEU A 79 -2.98 -14.15 12.96
CA LEU A 79 -4.43 -14.08 12.72
C LEU A 79 -5.17 -14.86 13.81
N THR A 80 -5.78 -14.12 14.72
CA THR A 80 -6.33 -14.64 15.99
C THR A 80 -7.32 -15.79 15.82
N ARG A 81 -8.25 -15.72 14.84
CA ARG A 81 -9.29 -16.76 14.70
C ARG A 81 -8.83 -18.07 14.04
N ILE A 82 -7.68 -18.09 13.39
CA ILE A 82 -7.24 -19.24 12.59
C ILE A 82 -5.84 -19.72 12.94
N ALA A 83 -5.27 -19.25 14.07
CA ALA A 83 -3.94 -19.61 14.55
C ALA A 83 -2.83 -19.54 13.46
N LEU A 84 -3.00 -18.62 12.49
CA LEU A 84 -2.09 -18.51 11.35
C LEU A 84 -1.14 -17.35 11.53
N VAL A 85 0.16 -17.63 11.51
CA VAL A 85 1.19 -16.59 11.43
C VAL A 85 1.45 -16.25 9.98
N ARG A 86 1.46 -14.95 9.68
CA ARG A 86 1.78 -14.40 8.37
C ARG A 86 3.10 -13.66 8.46
N GLU A 87 3.93 -13.85 7.45
CA GLU A 87 5.17 -13.12 7.27
C GLU A 87 5.26 -12.67 5.81
N THR A 88 5.69 -11.43 5.59
CA THR A 88 5.87 -10.89 4.24
C THR A 88 6.96 -9.82 4.24
N ARG A 89 7.57 -9.62 3.06
CA ARG A 89 8.51 -8.52 2.82
C ARG A 89 7.85 -7.48 1.95
N LEU A 90 8.06 -6.22 2.30
CA LEU A 90 7.50 -5.05 1.64
C LEU A 90 8.62 -4.06 1.35
N PRO A 91 8.70 -3.50 0.13
CA PRO A 91 9.58 -2.38 -0.12
C PRO A 91 9.14 -1.16 0.70
N LEU A 92 10.06 -0.25 0.99
CA LEU A 92 9.78 0.96 1.76
C LEU A 92 8.68 1.84 1.13
N SER A 93 8.53 1.84 -0.19
CA SER A 93 7.43 2.59 -0.85
C SER A 93 6.06 1.98 -0.54
N ASP A 94 5.94 0.64 -0.53
CA ASP A 94 4.71 -0.05 -0.11
C ASP A 94 4.41 0.17 1.37
N LEU A 95 5.44 0.33 2.21
CA LEU A 95 5.26 0.60 3.63
C LEU A 95 4.57 1.94 3.87
N SER A 96 4.95 3.02 3.16
CA SER A 96 4.26 4.31 3.30
C SER A 96 2.79 4.21 2.91
N VAL A 97 2.49 3.53 1.80
CA VAL A 97 1.10 3.29 1.37
C VAL A 97 0.33 2.44 2.38
N LEU A 98 0.95 1.38 2.91
CA LEU A 98 0.35 0.50 3.92
C LEU A 98 0.01 1.26 5.20
N ARG A 99 0.92 2.09 5.72
CA ARG A 99 0.71 2.88 6.93
C ARG A 99 -0.46 3.85 6.79
N VAL A 100 -0.52 4.58 5.67
CA VAL A 100 -1.63 5.48 5.37
C VAL A 100 -2.94 4.70 5.23
N ALA A 101 -2.93 3.55 4.57
CA ALA A 101 -4.12 2.71 4.41
C ALA A 101 -4.62 2.14 5.75
N LEU A 102 -3.72 1.69 6.64
CA LEU A 102 -4.05 1.22 7.98
C LEU A 102 -4.65 2.33 8.84
N ALA A 103 -4.08 3.54 8.79
CA ALA A 103 -4.62 4.70 9.48
C ALA A 103 -6.03 5.05 8.97
N ARG A 104 -6.26 5.06 7.65
CA ARG A 104 -7.60 5.29 7.06
C ARG A 104 -8.60 4.20 7.42
N ALA A 105 -8.15 2.96 7.56
CA ALA A 105 -8.99 1.84 7.96
C ALA A 105 -9.29 1.80 9.48
N GLY A 106 -8.78 2.78 10.25
CA GLY A 106 -9.00 2.86 11.68
C GLY A 106 -8.30 1.76 12.49
N ALA A 107 -7.21 1.18 11.97
CA ALA A 107 -6.42 0.21 12.70
C ALA A 107 -5.91 0.83 14.02
N ARG A 108 -6.18 0.16 15.14
CA ARG A 108 -5.76 0.59 16.48
C ARG A 108 -4.65 -0.31 16.99
N LEU A 109 -3.86 0.20 17.94
CA LEU A 109 -2.81 -0.56 18.64
C LEU A 109 -1.73 -1.13 17.70
N LEU A 110 -1.37 -0.38 16.66
CA LEU A 110 -0.26 -0.74 15.78
C LEU A 110 1.09 -0.47 16.48
N PRO A 111 2.11 -1.30 16.25
CA PRO A 111 3.47 -1.00 16.70
C PRO A 111 4.00 0.25 15.99
N ALA A 112 4.92 0.97 16.64
CA ALA A 112 5.48 2.23 16.13
C ALA A 112 5.95 2.21 14.67
N PRO A 113 6.57 1.12 14.14
CA PRO A 113 6.98 1.06 12.74
C PRO A 113 5.82 0.98 11.73
N LEU A 114 4.57 0.75 12.16
CA LEU A 114 3.38 0.72 11.32
C LEU A 114 2.46 1.93 11.51
N LEU A 115 2.80 2.85 12.42
CA LEU A 115 2.09 4.11 12.55
C LEU A 115 2.41 5.02 11.36
N ALA A 116 1.37 5.65 10.81
CA ALA A 116 1.53 6.63 9.73
C ALA A 116 2.27 7.86 10.22
N ARG A 117 3.31 8.24 9.47
CA ARG A 117 4.09 9.46 9.69
C ARG A 117 3.66 10.54 8.71
N ASP A 118 3.99 11.78 9.02
CA ASP A 118 3.69 12.90 8.12
C ASP A 118 4.45 12.78 6.79
N GLU A 119 5.65 12.24 6.83
CA GLU A 119 6.44 11.88 5.64
C GLU A 119 5.73 10.84 4.75
N ASP A 120 5.01 9.89 5.37
CA ASP A 120 4.26 8.87 4.63
C ASP A 120 3.05 9.50 3.92
N ARG A 121 2.36 10.43 4.58
CA ARG A 121 1.26 11.21 4.00
C ARG A 121 1.77 12.06 2.83
N ALA A 122 2.80 12.87 3.06
CA ALA A 122 3.38 13.73 2.03
C ALA A 122 3.84 12.95 0.80
N ARG A 123 4.47 11.79 0.99
CA ARG A 123 4.89 10.91 -0.11
C ARG A 123 3.69 10.37 -0.88
N VAL A 124 2.67 9.89 -0.18
CA VAL A 124 1.45 9.37 -0.82
C VAL A 124 0.74 10.47 -1.60
N ASP A 125 0.62 11.66 -1.02
CA ASP A 125 -0.04 12.79 -1.67
C ASP A 125 0.72 13.24 -2.93
N ALA A 126 2.06 13.22 -2.90
CA ALA A 126 2.88 13.49 -4.09
C ALA A 126 2.64 12.45 -5.20
N LEU A 127 2.59 11.15 -4.85
CA LEU A 127 2.29 10.08 -5.82
C LEU A 127 0.90 10.22 -6.44
N LEU A 128 -0.11 10.59 -5.63
CA LEU A 128 -1.47 10.79 -6.12
C LEU A 128 -1.58 12.05 -7.00
N SER A 129 -0.88 13.12 -6.64
CA SER A 129 -0.81 14.35 -7.43
C SER A 129 -0.14 14.12 -8.79
N GLU A 130 0.90 13.29 -8.84
CA GLU A 130 1.54 12.88 -10.10
C GLU A 130 0.56 12.15 -11.02
N LEU A 131 -0.29 11.27 -10.47
CA LEU A 131 -1.32 10.59 -11.25
C LEU A 131 -2.36 11.57 -11.80
N ASP A 132 -2.80 12.52 -10.98
CA ASP A 132 -3.79 13.52 -11.40
C ASP A 132 -3.21 14.41 -12.51
N ALA A 133 -1.95 14.84 -12.40
CA ALA A 133 -1.27 15.57 -13.46
C ALA A 133 -1.15 14.76 -14.76
N ALA A 134 -0.85 13.47 -14.66
CA ALA A 134 -0.71 12.58 -15.82
C ALA A 134 -2.05 12.19 -16.47
N THR A 135 -3.18 12.43 -15.79
CA THR A 135 -4.53 12.08 -16.28
C THR A 135 -5.41 13.31 -16.51
N ALA A 136 -4.88 14.51 -16.28
CA ALA A 136 -5.54 15.77 -16.62
C ALA A 136 -5.81 15.82 -18.13
N PRO A 137 -7.02 16.20 -18.56
CA PRO A 137 -7.30 16.40 -19.98
C PRO A 137 -6.38 17.50 -20.53
N GLU A 138 -5.83 17.33 -21.74
CA GLU A 138 -5.13 18.41 -22.43
C GLU A 138 -6.02 19.65 -22.50
N PRO A 139 -5.48 20.86 -22.28
CA PRO A 139 -6.27 22.07 -22.42
C PRO A 139 -6.78 22.16 -23.86
N ALA A 140 -8.11 22.21 -24.01
CA ALA A 140 -8.72 22.47 -25.31
C ALA A 140 -8.30 23.87 -25.77
N HIS A 141 -7.48 23.91 -26.83
CA HIS A 141 -7.15 25.13 -27.55
C HIS A 141 -8.29 25.56 -28.48
#